data_AF-A0A355UBT8-F1
#
_entry.id   AF-A0A355UBT8-F1
#
_cell.length_a   1.000
_cell.length_b   1.000
_cell.length_c   1.000
_cell.angle_alpha   90.00
_cell.angle_beta   90.00
_cell.angle_gamma   90.00
#
_symmetry.space_group_name_H-M   'P 1'
#
loop_
_entity.id
_entity.type
_entity.pdbx_description
1 polymer ?
#
loop_
_entity_poly.entity_id
_entity_poly.type
_entity_poly.pdbx_seq_one_letter_code
_entity_poly.pdbx_strand_id
1 'polypeptide(L)' 'MMLLWKKSPLTCRQIEDALKEETGWSRHSIISFLKRMMKKNYVCMKEAKPARLYYPLLNKNETVLRETRSFVEKAF' A
#
# COMPACT_ATOMS: atom_id res chain seq x y z
N MET A 1 -0.64 -2.77 9.93
CA MET A 1 0.84 -3.00 9.79
C MET A 1 1.09 -3.24 8.31
N MET A 2 1.76 -2.32 7.61
CA MET A 2 1.62 -2.14 6.16
C MET A 2 1.78 -3.47 5.40
N LEU A 3 0.67 -3.98 4.86
CA LEU A 3 0.48 -5.33 4.29
C LEU A 3 1.63 -5.76 3.37
N LEU A 4 2.11 -4.82 2.55
CA LEU A 4 3.19 -5.02 1.59
C LEU A 4 4.55 -5.35 2.23
N TRP A 5 4.80 -4.96 3.48
CA TRP A 5 6.03 -5.32 4.21
C TRP A 5 5.92 -6.70 4.88
N LYS A 6 4.70 -7.20 5.11
CA LYS A 6 4.47 -8.55 5.61
C LYS A 6 4.42 -9.59 4.50
N LYS A 7 3.80 -9.24 3.38
CA LYS A 7 3.66 -10.08 2.20
C LYS A 7 3.98 -9.24 0.97
N SER A 8 5.09 -9.55 0.31
CA SER A 8 5.49 -8.96 -0.97
C SER A 8 6.02 -10.06 -1.89
N PRO A 9 5.77 -9.99 -3.20
CA PRO A 9 4.90 -9.03 -3.89
C PRO A 9 3.41 -9.31 -3.74
N LEU A 10 2.58 -8.27 -3.88
CA LEU A 10 1.12 -8.40 -3.93
C LEU A 10 0.55 -7.72 -5.16
N THR A 11 -0.55 -8.27 -5.67
CA THR A 11 -1.35 -7.64 -6.72
C THR A 11 -2.28 -6.57 -6.14
N CYS A 12 -2.79 -5.68 -6.99
CA CYS A 12 -3.84 -4.71 -6.60
C CYS A 12 -5.01 -5.40 -5.90
N ARG A 13 -5.43 -6.56 -6.41
CA ARG A 13 -6.53 -7.35 -5.85
C ARG A 13 -6.24 -7.86 -4.45
N GLN A 14 -5.05 -8.41 -4.21
CA GLN A 14 -4.66 -8.88 -2.88
C GLN A 14 -4.56 -7.75 -1.86
N ILE A 15 -4.13 -6.56 -2.31
CA ILE A 15 -4.12 -5.36 -1.47
C ILE A 15 -5.55 -4.89 -1.20
N GLU A 16 -6.40 -4.90 -2.23
CA GLU A 16 -7.81 -4.57 -2.12
C GLU A 16 -8.52 -5.47 -1.11
N ASP A 17 -8.38 -6.79 -1.23
CA ASP A 17 -9.02 -7.76 -0.34
C ASP A 17 -8.55 -7.57 1.11
N ALA A 18 -7.24 -7.52 1.35
CA ALA A 18 -6.70 -7.41 2.70
C ALA A 18 -6.98 -6.05 3.36
N LEU A 19 -6.95 -4.93 2.63
CA LEU A 19 -7.31 -3.63 3.18
C LEU A 19 -8.82 -3.49 3.34
N LYS A 20 -9.63 -4.07 2.46
CA LYS A 20 -11.08 -4.07 2.62
C LYS A 20 -11.50 -4.85 3.87
N GLU A 21 -10.84 -5.98 4.16
CA GLU A 21 -11.06 -6.75 5.38
C GLU A 21 -10.58 -6.02 6.65
N GLU A 22 -9.43 -5.34 6.61
CA GLU A 22 -8.87 -4.64 7.79
C GLU A 22 -9.52 -3.25 8.05
N THR A 23 -9.89 -2.52 6.99
CA THR A 23 -10.29 -1.09 7.09
C THR A 23 -11.62 -0.75 6.43
N GLY A 24 -12.27 -1.68 5.72
CA GLY A 24 -13.54 -1.44 5.03
C GLY A 24 -13.46 -0.48 3.83
N TRP A 25 -12.26 -0.22 3.30
CA TRP A 25 -12.07 0.78 2.25
C TRP A 25 -12.65 0.39 0.90
N SER A 26 -13.17 1.38 0.18
CA SER A 26 -13.56 1.22 -1.22
C SER A 26 -12.31 1.07 -2.12
N ARG A 27 -12.49 0.42 -3.28
CA ARG A 27 -11.45 0.30 -4.31
C ARG A 27 -10.84 1.65 -4.69
N HIS A 28 -11.66 2.70 -4.77
CA HIS A 28 -11.20 4.06 -5.08
C HIS A 28 -10.26 4.63 -4.01
N SER A 29 -10.59 4.41 -2.73
CA SER A 29 -9.76 4.81 -1.59
C SER A 29 -8.41 4.09 -1.59
N ILE A 30 -8.41 2.80 -1.90
CA ILE A 30 -7.21 1.97 -1.97
C ILE A 30 -6.30 2.41 -3.12
N ILE A 31 -6.86 2.64 -4.32
CA ILE A 31 -6.09 3.16 -5.46
C ILE A 31 -5.49 4.54 -5.13
N SER A 32 -6.28 5.44 -4.53
CA SER A 32 -5.80 6.79 -4.15
C SER A 32 -4.72 6.72 -3.07
N PHE A 33 -4.84 5.80 -2.11
CA PHE A 33 -3.82 5.51 -1.11
C PHE A 33 -2.53 4.99 -1.76
N LEU A 34 -2.61 3.98 -2.63
CA LEU A 34 -1.46 3.44 -3.36
C LEU A 34 -0.76 4.52 -4.19
N LYS A 35 -1.51 5.40 -4.87
CA LYS A 35 -0.93 6.56 -5.58
C LYS A 35 -0.17 7.50 -4.64
N ARG A 36 -0.72 7.80 -3.46
CA ARG A 36 -0.03 8.64 -2.45
C ARG A 36 1.23 7.97 -1.92
N MET A 37 1.21 6.64 -1.70
CA MET A 37 2.38 5.87 -1.27
C MET A 37 3.46 5.79 -2.35
N MET A 38 3.07 5.63 -3.63
CA MET A 38 4.00 5.70 -4.76
C MET A 38 4.62 7.10 -4.88
N LYS A 39 3.83 8.16 -4.71
CA LYS A 39 4.34 9.56 -4.70
C LYS A 39 5.36 9.79 -3.60
N LYS A 40 5.20 9.14 -2.44
CA LYS A 40 6.17 9.18 -1.33
C LYS A 40 7.33 8.19 -1.48
N ASN A 41 7.44 7.48 -2.62
CA ASN A 41 8.45 6.42 -2.85
C ASN A 41 8.44 5.31 -1.79
N TYR A 42 7.29 5.03 -1.17
CA TYR A 42 7.13 3.93 -0.22
C TYR A 42 6.71 2.63 -0.89
N VAL A 43 6.04 2.71 -2.04
CA VAL A 43 5.58 1.55 -2.81
C VAL A 43 6.01 1.73 -4.25
N CYS A 44 6.54 0.68 -4.87
CA CYS A 44 6.76 0.58 -6.30
C CYS A 44 5.68 -0.28 -6.95
N MET A 45 5.21 0.11 -8.12
CA MET A 45 4.39 -0.73 -8.98
C MET A 45 5.24 -1.21 -10.15
N LYS A 46 5.25 -2.52 -10.36
CA LYS A 46 5.88 -3.18 -11.50
C LYS A 46 4.79 -3.73 -12.41
N GLU A 47 4.84 -3.36 -13.68
CA GLU A 47 3.98 -3.96 -14.70
C GLU A 47 4.46 -5.39 -14.96
N ALA A 48 3.73 -6.36 -14.42
CA ALA A 48 3.93 -7.78 -14.64
C ALA A 48 2.67 -8.39 -15.27
N LYS A 49 2.84 -9.48 -16.02
CA LYS A 49 1.73 -10.28 -16.54
C LYS A 49 1.59 -11.54 -15.67
N PRO A 50 0.37 -11.95 -15.28
CA PRO A 50 -0.94 -11.44 -15.72
C PRO A 50 -1.47 -10.22 -14.94
N ALA A 51 -0.79 -9.76 -13.88
CA ALA A 51 -1.27 -8.64 -13.05
C ALA A 51 -0.13 -7.74 -12.56
N ARG A 52 -0.43 -6.44 -12.39
CA ARG A 52 0.48 -5.46 -11.78
C ARG A 52 0.83 -5.88 -10.36
N LEU A 53 2.12 -5.87 -10.06
CA LEU A 53 2.67 -6.24 -8.75
C LEU A 53 3.16 -5.00 -8.02
N TYR A 54 2.87 -4.93 -6.73
CA TYR A 54 3.28 -3.85 -5.86
C TYR A 54 4.31 -4.36 -4.85
N TYR A 55 5.33 -3.54 -4.61
CA TYR A 55 6.48 -3.84 -3.77
C TYR A 55 6.71 -2.70 -2.78
N PRO A 56 7.08 -2.98 -1.53
CA PRO A 56 7.57 -1.95 -0.63
C PRO A 56 8.93 -1.44 -1.12
N LEU A 57 9.06 -0.13 -1.27
CA LEU A 57 10.34 0.55 -1.46
C LEU A 57 10.87 0.91 -0.09
N LEU A 58 11.78 0.09 0.43
CA LEU A 58 12.53 0.39 1.64
C LEU A 58 13.66 1.38 1.31
N ASN A 59 13.33 2.67 1.18
CA ASN A 59 14.35 3.71 1.21
C ASN A 59 14.44 4.34 2.61
N LYS A 60 15.16 3.58 3.43
CA LYS A 60 15.95 3.82 4.66
C LYS A 60 16.07 5.19 5.36
N ASN A 61 15.36 6.26 5.04
CA ASN A 61 15.45 7.51 5.83
C ASN A 61 14.17 7.78 6.66
N GLU A 62 14.10 7.02 7.76
CA GLU A 62 13.54 7.37 9.07
C GLU A 62 12.02 7.48 9.33
N THR A 63 11.12 7.81 8.40
CA THR A 63 9.81 8.31 8.88
C THR A 63 8.63 7.32 8.91
N VAL A 64 8.78 6.09 8.39
CA VAL A 64 7.57 5.28 8.04
C VAL A 64 6.98 4.50 9.21
N LEU A 65 7.76 4.12 10.22
CA LEU A 65 7.23 3.27 11.31
C LEU A 65 6.24 3.99 12.25
N ARG A 66 6.23 5.32 12.26
CA ARG A 66 5.28 6.13 13.06
C ARG A 66 4.07 6.63 12.27
N GLU A 67 4.20 6.88 10.98
CA GLU A 67 3.10 7.45 10.19
C GLU A 67 2.06 6.42 9.73
N THR A 68 2.39 5.14 9.51
CA THR A 68 1.46 4.26 8.78
C THR A 68 0.27 3.77 9.60
N ARG A 69 0.33 3.76 10.94
CA ARG A 69 -0.87 3.54 11.76
C ARG A 69 -1.79 4.76 11.70
N SER A 70 -1.21 5.96 11.76
CA SER A 70 -1.97 7.21 11.80
C SER A 70 -2.49 7.65 10.42
N PHE A 71 -1.84 7.25 9.32
CA PHE A 71 -2.28 7.63 7.96
C PHE A 71 -3.56 6.91 7.53
N VAL A 72 -3.78 5.67 8.02
CA VAL A 72 -5.02 4.93 7.77
C VAL A 72 -6.18 5.58 8.53
N GLU A 73 -5.94 6.08 9.74
CA GLU A 73 -6.96 6.80 10.53
C GLU A 73 -7.24 8.21 10.02
N LYS A 74 -6.24 8.91 9.44
CA LYS A 74 -6.38 10.29 8.90
C LYS A 74 -6.78 10.36 7.42
N ALA A 75 -7.06 9.23 6.76
CA ALA A 75 -7.42 9.24 5.35
C ALA A 75 -8.85 9.75 5.07
N PHE A 76 -9.62 10.09 6.12
CA PHE A 76 -10.93 10.75 6.07
C PHE A 76 -11.04 11.76 7.21
#